data_AF-A0A3D4DU59-F1
#
_entry.id   AF-A0A3D4DU59-F1
#
_cell.length_a   1.000
_cell.length_b   1.000
_cell.length_c   1.000
_cell.angle_alpha   90.00
_cell.angle_beta   90.00
_cell.angle_gamma   90.00
#
_symmetry.space_group_name_H-M   'P 1'
#
loop_
_entity.id
_entity.type
_entity.pdbx_description
1 polymer ?
#
loop_
_entity_poly.entity_id
_entity_poly.type
_entity_poly.pdbx_seq_one_letter_code
_entity_poly.pdbx_strand_id
1 'polypeptide(L)'
;QLEAWLNGNGAEVTVVNGGVSGDTSAGGASRIGWALDPRIDAVMVTLGGNDLLRGIDPAETKRNLDTILGEVEAKGLPVLLVGMTALGNYGDTYAQAFNAIYPSLAEARDVPLFEDFLA
;
A
#
# COMPACT_ATOMS: atom_id res chain seq x y z
N GLN A 1 -9.81 -8.28 12.89
CA GLN A 1 -10.82 -8.81 11.94
C GLN A 1 -10.14 -9.70 10.90
N LEU A 2 -9.17 -9.19 10.13
CA LEU A 2 -8.41 -9.98 9.16
C LEU A 2 -7.71 -11.21 9.78
N GLU A 3 -6.99 -11.03 10.89
CA GLU A 3 -6.33 -12.15 11.59
C GLU A 3 -7.30 -13.27 11.96
N ALA A 4 -8.41 -12.93 12.62
CA ALA A 4 -9.43 -13.89 13.02
C ALA A 4 -10.07 -14.60 11.80
N TRP A 5 -10.28 -13.88 10.70
CA TRP A 5 -10.78 -14.46 9.46
C TRP A 5 -9.77 -15.43 8.84
N LEU A 6 -8.49 -15.07 8.77
CA LEU A 6 -7.42 -15.92 8.24
C LEU A 6 -7.25 -17.19 9.07
N ASN A 7 -7.19 -17.05 10.40
CA ASN A 7 -7.12 -18.18 11.33
C ASN A 7 -8.36 -19.09 11.19
N GLY A 8 -9.56 -18.51 11.05
CA GLY A 8 -10.80 -19.25 10.80
C GLY A 8 -10.84 -20.00 9.46
N ASN A 9 -9.95 -19.65 8.51
CA ASN A 9 -9.79 -20.29 7.21
C ASN A 9 -8.49 -21.13 7.12
N GLY A 10 -7.88 -21.47 8.25
CA GLY A 10 -6.73 -22.38 8.31
C GLY A 10 -5.36 -21.76 8.00
N ALA A 11 -5.28 -20.43 7.85
CA ALA A 11 -4.02 -19.71 7.79
C ALA A 11 -3.65 -19.25 9.21
N GLU A 12 -2.85 -20.05 9.92
CA GLU A 12 -2.33 -19.71 11.25
C GLU A 12 -1.36 -18.52 11.16
N VAL A 13 -1.86 -17.31 11.40
CA VAL A 13 -1.10 -16.07 11.23
C VAL A 13 -1.30 -15.11 12.38
N THR A 14 -0.32 -14.23 12.57
CA THR A 14 -0.44 -13.02 13.40
C THR A 14 -0.41 -11.80 12.48
N VAL A 15 -1.38 -10.91 12.60
CA VAL A 15 -1.43 -9.66 11.83
C VAL A 15 -0.91 -8.53 12.69
N VAL A 16 0.31 -8.07 12.38
CA VAL A 16 0.89 -6.90 13.02
C VAL A 16 0.30 -5.64 12.40
N ASN A 17 -0.45 -4.85 13.18
CA ASN A 17 -1.00 -3.60 12.70
C ASN A 17 0.10 -2.52 12.62
N GLY A 18 0.63 -2.33 11.41
CA GLY A 18 1.56 -1.24 11.09
C GLY A 18 0.88 0.05 10.64
N GLY A 19 -0.45 0.18 10.74
CA GLY A 19 -1.21 1.35 10.30
C GLY A 19 -1.14 2.51 11.28
N VAL A 20 -1.03 3.74 10.74
CA VAL A 20 -1.11 4.98 11.51
C VAL A 20 -2.19 5.86 10.90
N SER A 21 -3.17 6.26 11.72
CA SER A 21 -4.28 7.09 11.26
C SER A 21 -3.78 8.41 10.68
N GLY A 22 -4.17 8.70 9.44
CA GLY A 22 -3.80 9.94 8.75
C GLY A 22 -2.47 9.89 7.98
N ASP A 23 -1.77 8.75 7.98
CA ASP A 23 -0.57 8.55 7.14
C ASP A 23 -0.90 8.75 5.66
N THR A 24 -0.11 9.58 5.01
CA THR A 24 0.04 9.59 3.55
C THR A 24 1.09 8.56 3.14
N SER A 25 1.22 8.32 1.85
CA SER A 25 2.33 7.53 1.28
C SER A 25 3.70 8.04 1.76
N ALA A 26 3.89 9.36 1.90
CA ALA A 26 5.12 9.96 2.42
C ALA A 26 5.39 9.56 3.87
N GLY A 27 4.36 9.58 4.72
CA GLY A 27 4.47 9.12 6.12
C GLY A 27 4.88 7.66 6.19
N GLY A 28 4.26 6.80 5.38
CA GLY A 28 4.64 5.39 5.25
C GLY A 28 6.08 5.19 4.79
N ALA A 29 6.51 5.90 3.74
CA ALA A 29 7.86 5.82 3.20
C ALA A 29 8.92 6.25 4.23
N SER A 30 8.60 7.25 5.08
CA SER A 30 9.52 7.72 6.11
C SER A 30 9.79 6.69 7.23
N ARG A 31 8.89 5.71 7.41
CA ARG A 31 8.96 4.76 8.53
C ARG A 31 9.15 3.30 8.15
N ILE A 32 8.96 2.94 6.89
CA ILE A 32 8.99 1.52 6.46
C ILE A 32 10.29 0.81 6.88
N GLY A 33 11.45 1.45 6.74
CA GLY A 33 12.74 0.83 7.05
C GLY A 33 12.85 0.28 8.48
N TRP A 34 12.34 1.02 9.47
CA TRP A 34 12.35 0.60 10.88
C TRP A 34 11.04 -0.05 11.34
N ALA A 35 9.95 0.10 10.60
CA ALA A 35 8.68 -0.59 10.88
C ALA A 35 8.72 -2.09 10.55
N LEU A 36 9.60 -2.50 9.63
CA LEU A 36 9.79 -3.90 9.25
C LEU A 36 10.66 -4.64 10.28
N ASP A 37 10.00 -5.25 11.26
CA ASP A 37 10.59 -6.15 12.27
C ASP A 37 11.11 -7.45 11.63
N PRO A 38 12.23 -8.03 12.10
CA PRO A 38 12.78 -9.28 11.57
C PRO A 38 11.84 -10.50 11.61
N ARG A 39 10.75 -10.45 12.39
CA ARG A 39 9.75 -11.52 12.50
C ARG A 39 8.62 -11.41 11.47
N ILE A 40 8.64 -10.40 10.61
CA ILE A 40 7.62 -10.23 9.57
C ILE A 40 7.91 -11.19 8.42
N ASP A 41 6.93 -12.01 8.04
CA ASP A 41 7.05 -12.95 6.92
C ASP A 41 6.49 -12.41 5.60
N ALA A 42 5.60 -11.42 5.66
CA ALA A 42 4.97 -10.78 4.49
C ALA A 42 4.43 -9.39 4.84
N VAL A 43 4.28 -8.52 3.85
CA VAL A 43 3.80 -7.15 4.02
C VAL A 43 2.58 -6.88 3.15
N MET A 44 1.60 -6.16 3.68
CA MET A 44 0.48 -5.62 2.92
C MET A 44 0.54 -4.09 2.96
N VAL A 45 0.65 -3.47 1.79
CA VAL A 45 0.77 -2.01 1.66
C VAL A 45 -0.58 -1.41 1.24
N THR A 46 -1.24 -0.75 2.19
CA THR A 46 -2.55 -0.08 2.03
C THR A 46 -2.41 1.43 2.27
N LEU A 47 -1.76 2.15 1.35
CA LEU A 47 -1.50 3.60 1.45
C LEU A 47 -1.93 4.33 0.18
N GLY A 48 -2.14 5.64 0.28
CA GLY A 48 -2.60 6.50 -0.83
C GLY A 48 -3.99 7.09 -0.59
N GLY A 49 -4.80 6.53 0.32
CA GLY A 49 -6.13 7.07 0.64
C GLY A 49 -6.08 8.50 1.19
N ASN A 50 -5.15 8.82 2.10
CA ASN A 50 -5.00 10.18 2.61
C ASN A 50 -4.37 11.13 1.58
N ASP A 51 -3.52 10.61 0.68
CA ASP A 51 -2.98 11.38 -0.44
C ASP A 51 -4.11 11.85 -1.35
N LEU A 52 -5.01 10.92 -1.71
CA LEU A 52 -6.22 11.20 -2.44
C LEU A 52 -7.09 12.22 -1.72
N LEU A 53 -7.42 12.01 -0.44
CA LEU A 53 -8.26 12.94 0.34
C LEU A 53 -7.68 14.36 0.46
N ARG A 54 -6.36 14.52 0.28
CA ARG A 54 -5.66 15.80 0.36
C ARG A 54 -5.29 16.37 -1.01
N GLY A 55 -5.57 15.65 -2.10
CA GLY A 55 -5.20 16.07 -3.45
C GLY A 55 -3.69 16.15 -3.68
N ILE A 56 -2.91 15.28 -3.03
CA ILE A 56 -1.46 15.19 -3.24
C ILE A 56 -1.19 14.75 -4.68
N ASP A 57 -0.13 15.27 -5.29
CA ASP A 57 0.29 14.91 -6.64
C ASP A 57 0.43 13.38 -6.78
N PRO A 58 -0.30 12.72 -7.70
CA PRO A 58 -0.20 11.29 -7.95
C PRO A 58 1.24 10.80 -8.20
N ALA A 59 2.10 11.63 -8.80
CA ALA A 59 3.50 11.29 -9.01
C ALA A 59 4.29 11.19 -7.69
N GLU A 60 3.92 12.00 -6.69
CA GLU A 60 4.50 11.90 -5.35
C GLU A 60 4.03 10.63 -4.64
N THR A 61 2.73 10.34 -4.68
CA THR A 61 2.18 9.09 -4.13
C THR A 61 2.84 7.87 -4.75
N LYS A 62 3.01 7.85 -6.09
CA LYS A 62 3.70 6.76 -6.79
C LYS A 62 5.13 6.58 -6.31
N ARG A 63 5.90 7.66 -6.19
CA ARG A 63 7.31 7.60 -5.76
C ARG A 63 7.46 7.09 -4.33
N ASN A 64 6.56 7.50 -3.44
CA ASN A 64 6.57 7.06 -2.05
C ASN A 64 6.18 5.58 -1.93
N LEU A 65 5.16 5.12 -2.66
CA LEU A 65 4.81 3.70 -2.73
C LEU A 65 5.95 2.87 -3.33
N ASP A 66 6.60 3.36 -4.39
CA ASP A 66 7.76 2.71 -4.99
C ASP A 66 8.91 2.54 -3.99
N THR A 67 9.19 3.58 -3.19
CA THR A 67 10.16 3.52 -2.09
C THR A 67 9.79 2.44 -1.07
N ILE A 68 8.53 2.40 -0.64
CA ILE A 68 8.04 1.40 0.33
C ILE A 68 8.23 -0.02 -0.21
N LEU A 69 7.81 -0.26 -1.45
CA LEU A 69 7.93 -1.57 -2.08
C LEU A 69 9.40 -1.99 -2.21
N GLY A 70 10.29 -1.07 -2.57
CA GLY A 70 11.73 -1.34 -2.65
C GLY A 70 12.37 -1.68 -1.30
N GLU A 71 11.95 -1.04 -0.21
CA GLU A 71 12.42 -1.36 1.14
C GLU A 71 11.95 -2.75 1.61
N VAL A 72 10.73 -3.14 1.25
CA VAL A 72 10.20 -4.48 1.56
C VAL A 72 10.95 -5.54 0.75
N GLU A 73 11.15 -5.30 -0.55
CA GLU A 73 11.90 -6.18 -1.46
C GLU A 73 13.37 -6.33 -1.02
N ALA A 74 14.01 -5.25 -0.57
CA ALA A 74 15.38 -5.29 -0.06
C ALA A 74 15.55 -6.17 1.19
N LYS A 75 14.47 -6.40 1.94
CA LYS A 75 14.43 -7.37 3.06
C LYS A 75 14.07 -8.79 2.62
N GLY A 76 13.84 -9.02 1.33
CA GLY A 76 13.45 -10.31 0.77
C GLY A 76 12.04 -10.73 1.16
N LEU A 77 11.18 -9.77 1.51
CA LEU A 77 9.81 -10.06 1.96
C LEU A 77 8.83 -10.00 0.78
N PRO A 78 7.89 -10.96 0.68
CA PRO A 78 6.78 -10.85 -0.25
C PRO A 78 5.87 -9.69 0.17
N VAL A 79 5.32 -8.99 -0.82
CA VAL A 79 4.45 -7.84 -0.60
C VAL A 79 3.17 -7.94 -1.44
N LEU A 80 2.03 -7.66 -0.80
CA LEU A 80 0.76 -7.40 -1.46
C LEU A 80 0.56 -5.89 -1.53
N LEU A 81 0.49 -5.35 -2.74
CA LEU A 81 0.05 -3.96 -2.95
C LEU A 81 -1.48 -3.94 -2.97
N VAL A 82 -2.08 -3.04 -2.21
CA VAL A 82 -3.53 -2.86 -2.17
C VAL A 82 -3.89 -1.52 -2.79
N GLY A 83 -4.68 -1.57 -3.86
CA GLY A 83 -5.09 -0.43 -4.65
C GLY A 83 -6.12 0.46 -3.97
N MET A 84 -6.17 1.70 -4.46
CA MET A 84 -7.20 2.68 -4.12
C MET A 84 -7.74 3.31 -5.39
N THR A 85 -9.05 3.50 -5.44
CA THR A 85 -9.70 4.23 -6.54
C THR A 85 -9.91 5.70 -6.17
N ALA A 86 -9.52 6.60 -7.07
CA ALA A 86 -9.72 8.03 -6.94
C ALA A 86 -11.21 8.37 -6.86
N LEU A 87 -11.54 9.32 -5.97
CA LEU A 87 -12.83 9.97 -5.93
C LEU A 87 -12.89 11.09 -6.98
N GLY A 88 -14.08 11.43 -7.47
CA GLY A 88 -14.28 12.44 -8.53
C GLY A 88 -14.05 13.90 -8.11
N ASN A 89 -13.38 14.15 -6.99
CA ASN A 89 -13.25 15.48 -6.38
C ASN A 89 -12.11 16.35 -6.94
N TYR A 90 -11.15 15.78 -7.69
CA TYR A 90 -10.01 16.50 -8.28
C TYR A 90 -9.96 16.49 -9.81
N GLY A 91 -11.03 16.03 -10.46
CA GLY A 91 -11.16 15.98 -11.92
C GLY A 91 -10.49 14.77 -12.58
N ASP A 92 -10.83 14.54 -13.84
CA ASP A 92 -10.52 13.29 -14.56
C ASP A 92 -9.01 13.07 -14.76
N THR A 93 -8.25 14.13 -15.01
CA THR A 93 -6.79 14.03 -15.17
C THR A 93 -6.12 13.51 -13.90
N TYR A 94 -6.53 14.02 -12.74
CA TYR A 94 -6.03 13.52 -11.45
C TYR A 94 -6.45 12.07 -11.24
N ALA A 95 -7.73 11.76 -11.46
CA ALA A 95 -8.27 10.42 -11.24
C ALA A 95 -7.57 9.36 -12.12
N GLN A 96 -7.35 9.67 -13.40
CA GLN A 96 -6.61 8.80 -14.32
C GLN A 96 -5.18 8.56 -13.85
N ALA A 97 -4.47 9.63 -13.47
CA ALA A 97 -3.09 9.54 -13.01
C ALA A 97 -2.97 8.74 -11.70
N PHE A 98 -3.89 8.97 -10.74
CA PHE A 98 -3.92 8.28 -9.46
C PHE A 98 -4.28 6.80 -9.60
N ASN A 99 -5.31 6.46 -10.37
CA ASN A 99 -5.74 5.08 -10.57
C ASN A 99 -4.69 4.25 -11.31
N ALA A 100 -3.88 4.87 -12.16
CA ALA A 100 -2.79 4.20 -12.86
C ALA A 100 -1.59 3.82 -11.95
N ILE A 101 -1.49 4.41 -10.74
CA ILE A 101 -0.35 4.17 -9.84
C ILE A 101 -0.21 2.68 -9.51
N TYR A 102 -1.25 2.09 -8.94
CA TYR A 102 -1.22 0.74 -8.39
C TYR A 102 -0.93 -0.35 -9.44
N PRO A 103 -1.65 -0.45 -10.57
CA PRO A 103 -1.31 -1.42 -11.61
C PRO A 103 0.08 -1.17 -12.20
N SER A 104 0.50 0.08 -12.36
CA SER A 104 1.84 0.37 -12.90
C SER A 104 2.97 -0.04 -11.96
N LEU A 105 2.79 0.09 -10.64
CA LEU A 105 3.79 -0.35 -9.66
C LEU A 105 3.79 -1.86 -9.49
N ALA A 106 2.60 -2.49 -9.51
CA ALA A 106 2.47 -3.93 -9.45
C ALA A 106 3.19 -4.61 -10.63
N GLU A 107 3.00 -4.10 -11.84
CA GLU A 107 3.70 -4.58 -13.03
C GLU A 107 5.20 -4.30 -12.97
N ALA A 108 5.61 -3.08 -12.60
CA ALA A 108 7.03 -2.70 -12.60
C ALA A 108 7.88 -3.47 -11.58
N ARG A 109 7.27 -3.94 -10.48
CA ARG A 109 7.96 -4.68 -9.41
C ARG A 109 7.61 -6.16 -9.34
N ASP A 110 6.74 -6.64 -10.24
CA ASP A 110 6.22 -8.02 -10.22
C ASP A 110 5.64 -8.42 -8.85
N VAL A 111 4.78 -7.56 -8.30
CA VAL A 111 4.13 -7.81 -7.00
C VAL A 111 2.62 -8.02 -7.16
N PRO A 112 2.00 -8.92 -6.37
CA PRO A 112 0.55 -9.07 -6.34
C PRO A 112 -0.18 -7.74 -6.06
N LEU A 113 -1.28 -7.53 -6.77
CA LEU A 113 -2.19 -6.39 -6.60
C LEU A 113 -3.57 -6.88 -6.16
N PHE A 114 -4.07 -6.36 -5.04
CA PHE A 114 -5.51 -6.35 -4.75
C PHE A 114 -6.09 -5.04 -5.28
N GLU A 115 -7.04 -5.11 -6.22
CA GLU A 115 -7.41 -3.98 -7.08
C GLU A 115 -7.92 -2.74 -6.33
N ASP A 116 -8.80 -2.93 -5.34
CA ASP A 116 -9.37 -1.84 -4.57
C ASP A 116 -9.73 -2.28 -3.15
N PHE A 117 -9.16 -1.63 -2.15
CA PHE A 117 -9.43 -1.88 -0.73
C PHE A 117 -10.91 -1.72 -0.34
N LEU A 118 -11.66 -0.87 -1.05
CA LEU A 118 -13.06 -0.55 -0.73
C LEU A 118 -14.08 -1.41 -1.48
N ALA A 119 -13.62 -2.37 -2.29
CA ALA A 119 -14.46 -3.30 -3.05
C ALA A 119 -15.22 -4.31 -2.17
#